data_AF-A0A452H8Z1-F1
#
_entry.id   AF-A0A452H8Z1-F1
#
_cell.length_a   1.000
_cell.length_b   1.000
_cell.length_c   1.000
_cell.angle_alpha   90.00
_cell.angle_beta   90.00
_cell.angle_gamma   90.00
#
_symmetry.space_group_name_H-M   'P 1'
#
loop_
_entity.id
_entity.type
_entity.pdbx_description
1 polymer ?
#
loop_
_entity_poly.entity_id
_entity_poly.type
_entity_poly.pdbx_seq_one_letter_code
_entity_poly.pdbx_strand_id
1 'polypeptide(L)'
;MSCQGMRNDWPENPWQCIHFGCANWLDIISMIIGLIAAVANGTGLPLIIVVFGEMANSFSSTFVNPWNSLLNEVTKSIYYRFAYYYVGIGFAIVTLSTIRVWTFFTSAARQTARIHEKFFFTVLHQEMAWFDTSQIGTLNTRLTE
;
A
#
# COMPACT_ATOMS: atom_id res chain seq x y z
N MET A 1 30.33 -36.15 -9.12
CA MET A 1 30.09 -35.15 -10.17
C MET A 1 28.60 -35.19 -10.53
N SER A 2 27.74 -34.58 -9.71
CA SER A 2 26.34 -34.24 -10.05
C SER A 2 25.60 -33.46 -8.94
N CYS A 3 26.29 -32.81 -8.00
CA CYS A 3 25.69 -31.87 -7.04
C CYS A 3 25.37 -30.49 -7.68
N GLN A 4 24.76 -30.49 -8.87
CA GLN A 4 24.31 -29.29 -9.58
C GLN A 4 22.78 -29.27 -9.78
N GLY A 5 22.05 -30.28 -9.29
CA GLY A 5 20.61 -30.43 -9.56
C GLY A 5 19.63 -29.64 -8.68
N MET A 6 20.09 -28.94 -7.62
CA MET A 6 19.18 -28.22 -6.70
C MET A 6 19.49 -26.73 -6.54
N ARG A 7 20.36 -26.15 -7.39
CA ARG A 7 20.68 -24.71 -7.34
C ARG A 7 19.71 -23.86 -8.18
N ASN A 8 18.89 -24.47 -9.02
CA ASN A 8 18.20 -23.77 -10.11
C ASN A 8 16.67 -23.65 -9.93
N ASP A 9 16.12 -24.08 -8.80
CA ASP A 9 14.67 -24.00 -8.56
C ASP A 9 14.23 -22.69 -7.90
N TRP A 10 15.19 -21.85 -7.48
CA TRP A 10 14.89 -20.49 -7.05
C TRP A 10 14.74 -19.63 -8.29
N PRO A 11 13.53 -19.11 -8.58
CA PRO A 11 13.32 -18.31 -9.77
C PRO A 11 14.22 -17.08 -9.76
N GLU A 12 15.06 -16.96 -10.79
CA GLU A 12 15.95 -15.81 -11.01
C GLU A 12 15.16 -14.50 -11.21
N ASN A 13 13.88 -14.63 -11.57
CA ASN A 13 12.92 -13.55 -11.73
C ASN A 13 11.95 -13.50 -10.52
N PRO A 14 11.85 -12.35 -9.81
CA PRO A 14 10.96 -12.22 -8.64
C PRO A 14 9.49 -12.51 -8.96
N TRP A 15 9.11 -12.40 -10.23
CA TRP A 15 7.76 -12.68 -10.74
C TRP A 15 7.36 -14.16 -10.71
N GLN A 16 8.29 -15.11 -10.85
CA GLN A 16 7.94 -16.54 -10.81
C GLN A 16 7.65 -17.03 -9.38
N CYS A 17 8.19 -16.37 -8.35
CA CYS A 17 7.91 -16.68 -6.95
C CYS A 17 6.45 -16.35 -6.56
N ILE A 18 5.86 -15.33 -7.19
CA ILE A 18 4.43 -14.98 -7.06
C ILE A 18 3.56 -16.00 -7.82
N HIS A 19 4.03 -16.51 -8.96
CA HIS A 19 3.27 -17.40 -9.84
C HIS A 19 3.19 -18.85 -9.34
N PHE A 20 4.23 -19.39 -8.69
CA PHE A 20 4.35 -20.83 -8.37
C PHE A 20 3.92 -21.27 -6.95
N GLY A 21 2.91 -20.61 -6.36
CA GLY A 21 2.11 -21.28 -5.32
C GLY A 21 2.42 -20.87 -3.88
N CYS A 22 2.32 -19.58 -3.59
CA CYS A 22 2.15 -19.08 -2.23
C CYS A 22 1.10 -17.97 -2.07
N ALA A 23 0.41 -17.54 -3.12
CA ALA A 23 -0.70 -16.60 -3.00
C ALA A 23 -2.02 -17.35 -3.17
N ASN A 24 -2.84 -17.39 -2.13
CA ASN A 24 -4.22 -17.84 -2.29
C ASN A 24 -4.95 -16.84 -3.21
N TRP A 25 -5.99 -17.28 -3.91
CA TRP A 25 -6.84 -16.40 -4.72
C TRP A 25 -7.34 -15.17 -3.93
N LEU A 26 -7.55 -15.33 -2.62
CA LEU A 26 -7.89 -14.26 -1.68
C LEU A 26 -6.79 -13.20 -1.48
N ASP A 27 -5.52 -13.58 -1.53
CA ASP A 27 -4.40 -12.66 -1.37
C ASP A 27 -4.19 -11.84 -2.67
N ILE A 28 -4.45 -12.45 -3.83
CA ILE A 28 -4.46 -11.75 -5.13
C ILE A 28 -5.59 -10.73 -5.20
N ILE A 29 -6.81 -11.09 -4.78
CA ILE A 29 -7.94 -10.16 -4.75
C ILE A 29 -7.66 -9.00 -3.80
N SER A 30 -7.13 -9.30 -2.62
CA SER A 30 -6.69 -8.29 -1.64
C SER A 30 -5.68 -7.30 -2.25
N MET A 31 -4.70 -7.79 -3.00
CA MET A 31 -3.69 -6.95 -3.64
C MET A 31 -4.26 -6.04 -4.74
N ILE A 32 -5.23 -6.53 -5.52
CA ILE A 32 -5.93 -5.74 -6.55
C ILE A 32 -6.78 -4.63 -5.91
N ILE A 33 -7.53 -4.96 -4.85
CA ILE A 33 -8.33 -3.97 -4.10
C ILE A 33 -7.42 -2.90 -3.50
N GLY A 34 -6.27 -3.29 -2.93
CA GLY A 34 -5.28 -2.38 -2.41
C GLY A 34 -4.70 -1.43 -3.47
N LEU A 35 -4.48 -1.91 -4.69
CA LEU A 35 -4.02 -1.09 -5.82
C LEU A 35 -5.07 -0.04 -6.24
N ILE A 36 -6.34 -0.44 -6.35
CA ILE A 36 -7.42 0.48 -6.69
C ILE A 36 -7.56 1.56 -5.60
N ALA A 37 -7.52 1.17 -4.34
CA ALA A 37 -7.52 2.10 -3.21
C ALA A 37 -6.30 3.03 -3.21
N ALA A 38 -5.13 2.55 -3.64
CA ALA A 38 -3.92 3.38 -3.77
C ALA A 38 -4.06 4.47 -4.83
N VAL A 39 -4.62 4.14 -6.00
CA VAL A 39 -4.87 5.11 -7.08
C VAL A 39 -5.87 6.17 -6.61
N ALA A 40 -6.96 5.74 -5.96
CA ALA A 40 -7.96 6.66 -5.42
C ALA A 40 -7.36 7.62 -4.38
N ASN A 41 -6.55 7.14 -3.42
CA ASN A 41 -5.84 8.00 -2.47
C ASN A 41 -4.87 8.98 -3.15
N GLY A 42 -4.20 8.55 -4.23
CA GLY A 42 -3.29 9.41 -4.99
C GLY A 42 -3.96 10.67 -5.54
N THR A 43 -5.24 10.57 -5.90
CA THR A 43 -6.04 11.72 -6.36
C THR A 43 -6.51 12.65 -5.23
N GLY A 44 -6.30 12.29 -3.96
CA GLY A 44 -6.72 13.11 -2.82
C GLY A 44 -6.03 14.48 -2.76
N LEU A 45 -4.73 14.54 -3.07
CA LEU A 45 -3.95 15.79 -3.08
C LEU A 45 -4.43 16.81 -4.14
N PRO A 46 -4.56 16.46 -5.43
CA PRO A 46 -5.07 17.40 -6.43
C PRO A 46 -6.50 17.83 -6.15
N LEU A 47 -7.34 16.93 -5.62
CA LEU A 47 -8.73 17.23 -5.29
C LEU A 47 -8.85 18.28 -4.18
N ILE A 48 -8.01 18.20 -3.14
CA ILE A 48 -7.93 19.22 -2.08
C ILE A 48 -7.51 20.59 -2.63
N ILE A 49 -6.59 20.62 -3.60
CA ILE A 49 -6.08 21.85 -4.22
C ILE A 49 -7.18 22.55 -5.04
N VAL A 50 -7.98 21.80 -5.81
CA VAL A 50 -9.08 22.37 -6.59
C VAL A 50 -10.13 23.02 -5.69
N VAL A 51 -10.55 22.33 -4.63
CA VAL A 51 -11.53 22.87 -3.67
C VAL A 51 -10.99 24.13 -2.97
N PHE A 52 -9.70 24.14 -2.64
CA PHE A 52 -9.06 25.31 -2.06
C PHE A 52 -9.09 26.52 -3.00
N GLY A 53 -8.88 26.30 -4.30
CA GLY A 53 -8.95 27.35 -5.32
C GLY A 53 -10.33 28.01 -5.42
N GLU A 54 -11.41 27.22 -5.38
CA GLU A 54 -12.78 27.75 -5.41
C GLU A 54 -13.12 28.56 -4.14
N MET A 55 -12.64 28.10 -2.98
CA MET A 55 -12.78 28.83 -1.73
C MET A 55 -12.03 30.17 -1.77
N ALA A 56 -10.79 30.17 -2.26
CA ALA A 56 -9.99 31.39 -2.40
C ALA A 56 -10.60 32.41 -3.38
N ASN A 57 -11.21 31.93 -4.47
CA ASN A 57 -11.94 32.79 -5.41
C ASN A 57 -13.17 33.44 -4.75
N SER A 58 -13.91 32.68 -3.94
CA SER A 58 -15.06 33.18 -3.19
C SER A 58 -14.66 34.26 -2.17
N PHE A 59 -13.53 34.05 -1.49
CA PHE A 59 -12.94 35.04 -0.59
C PHE A 59 -12.57 36.33 -1.34
N SER A 60 -11.83 36.22 -2.45
CA SER A 60 -11.45 37.37 -3.29
C SER A 60 -12.65 38.21 -3.73
N SER A 61 -13.75 37.56 -4.15
CA SER A 61 -14.97 38.26 -4.57
C SER A 61 -15.62 39.09 -3.46
N THR A 62 -15.47 38.67 -2.21
CA THR A 62 -15.95 39.38 -1.01
C THR A 62 -15.13 40.65 -0.74
N PHE A 63 -13.82 40.63 -1.00
CA PHE A 63 -12.96 41.83 -0.85
C PHE A 63 -13.23 42.90 -1.89
N VAL A 64 -13.57 42.51 -3.13
CA VAL A 64 -13.80 43.46 -4.22
C VAL A 64 -15.13 44.23 -4.04
N ASN A 65 -16.15 43.61 -3.45
CA ASN A 65 -17.47 44.23 -3.25
C ASN A 65 -17.97 44.14 -1.80
N PRO A 66 -17.34 44.86 -0.85
CA PRO A 66 -17.63 44.73 0.59
C PRO A 66 -18.99 45.31 1.01
N TRP A 67 -19.62 46.15 0.19
CA TRP A 67 -20.88 46.84 0.50
C TRP A 67 -22.14 46.04 0.19
N ASN A 68 -22.00 44.81 -0.33
CA ASN A 68 -23.13 44.00 -0.77
C ASN A 68 -23.56 43.05 0.36
N SER A 69 -24.53 43.47 1.17
CA SER A 69 -25.05 42.69 2.30
C SER A 69 -25.61 41.32 1.89
N LEU A 70 -26.14 41.20 0.67
CA LEU A 70 -26.58 39.93 0.08
C LEU A 70 -25.42 38.95 -0.17
N LEU A 71 -24.24 39.46 -0.53
CA LEU A 71 -23.06 38.60 -0.71
C LEU A 71 -22.61 38.02 0.63
N ASN A 72 -22.65 38.75 1.74
CA ASN A 72 -22.24 38.22 3.05
C ASN A 72 -23.13 37.05 3.51
N GLU A 73 -24.45 37.14 3.32
CA GLU A 73 -25.41 36.07 3.65
C GLU A 73 -25.17 34.81 2.77
N VAL A 74 -25.05 35.00 1.45
CA VAL A 74 -24.83 33.91 0.51
C VAL A 74 -23.48 33.24 0.75
N THR A 75 -22.43 34.02 0.95
CA THR A 75 -21.07 33.49 1.16
C THR A 75 -20.96 32.71 2.47
N LYS A 76 -21.65 33.13 3.54
CA LYS A 76 -21.75 32.38 4.79
C LYS A 76 -22.29 30.97 4.58
N SER A 77 -23.36 30.82 3.79
CA SER A 77 -23.93 29.50 3.45
C SER A 77 -22.98 28.62 2.63
N ILE A 78 -22.19 29.23 1.75
CA ILE A 78 -21.22 28.56 0.88
C ILE A 78 -20.03 28.03 1.70
N TYR A 79 -19.52 28.79 2.66
CA TYR A 79 -18.42 28.36 3.52
C TYR A 79 -18.76 27.09 4.33
N TYR A 80 -19.98 27.01 4.88
CA TYR A 80 -20.41 25.79 5.59
C TYR A 80 -20.46 24.57 4.66
N ARG A 81 -20.91 24.74 3.41
CA ARG A 81 -20.92 23.66 2.42
C ARG A 81 -19.50 23.19 2.09
N PHE A 82 -18.57 24.12 1.86
CA PHE A 82 -17.16 23.77 1.64
C PHE A 82 -16.53 23.06 2.84
N ALA A 83 -16.84 23.49 4.07
CA ALA A 83 -16.36 22.82 5.28
C ALA A 83 -16.82 21.35 5.35
N TYR A 84 -18.09 21.06 5.04
CA TYR A 84 -18.58 19.68 4.96
C TYR A 84 -17.88 18.86 3.87
N TYR A 85 -17.61 19.44 2.70
CA TYR A 85 -16.84 18.76 1.64
C TYR A 85 -15.42 18.41 2.09
N TYR A 86 -14.71 19.33 2.76
CA TYR A 86 -13.38 19.06 3.30
C TYR A 86 -13.35 17.91 4.31
N VAL A 87 -14.31 17.90 5.24
CA VAL A 87 -14.42 16.82 6.22
C VAL A 87 -14.75 15.49 5.54
N GLY A 88 -15.65 15.48 4.56
CA GLY A 88 -16.02 14.27 3.80
C GLY A 88 -14.84 13.70 3.00
N ILE A 89 -14.09 14.56 2.31
CA ILE A 89 -12.89 14.17 1.55
C ILE A 89 -11.81 13.64 2.48
N GLY A 90 -11.54 14.34 3.60
CA GLY A 90 -10.55 13.92 4.58
C GLY A 90 -10.88 12.54 5.18
N PHE A 91 -12.14 12.32 5.54
CA PHE A 91 -12.60 11.04 6.05
C PHE A 91 -12.49 9.92 5.01
N ALA A 92 -12.84 10.19 3.75
CA ALA A 92 -12.68 9.24 2.64
C ALA A 92 -11.22 8.85 2.41
N ILE A 93 -10.29 9.82 2.45
CA ILE A 93 -8.86 9.56 2.28
C ILE A 93 -8.31 8.72 3.45
N VAL A 94 -8.64 9.08 4.69
CA VAL A 94 -8.17 8.33 5.87
C VAL A 94 -8.68 6.88 5.83
N THR A 95 -9.95 6.67 5.50
CA THR A 95 -10.54 5.33 5.41
C THR A 95 -9.92 4.50 4.28
N LEU A 96 -9.82 5.06 3.06
CA LEU A 96 -9.18 4.39 1.93
C LEU A 96 -7.70 4.06 2.21
N SER A 97 -6.97 4.98 2.84
CA SER A 97 -5.56 4.78 3.21
C SER A 97 -5.40 3.66 4.23
N THR A 98 -6.24 3.65 5.27
CA THR A 98 -6.23 2.61 6.30
C THR A 98 -6.49 1.23 5.70
N ILE A 99 -7.52 1.12 4.84
CA ILE A 99 -7.85 -0.14 4.16
C ILE A 99 -6.69 -0.60 3.29
N ARG A 100 -6.12 0.28 2.46
CA ARG A 100 -4.96 -0.01 1.61
C ARG A 100 -3.82 -0.62 2.44
N VAL A 101 -3.37 0.06 3.49
CA VAL A 101 -2.21 -0.35 4.29
C VAL A 101 -2.49 -1.67 4.99
N TRP A 102 -3.68 -1.83 5.59
CA TRP A 102 -4.08 -3.07 6.25
C TRP A 102 -4.07 -4.27 5.30
N THR A 103 -4.60 -4.11 4.09
CA THR A 103 -4.68 -5.18 3.10
C THR A 103 -3.29 -5.60 2.59
N PHE A 104 -2.41 -4.63 2.32
CA PHE A 104 -1.03 -4.95 1.92
C PHE A 104 -0.24 -5.60 3.06
N PHE A 105 -0.36 -5.08 4.28
CA PHE A 105 0.37 -5.60 5.44
C PHE A 105 -0.03 -7.04 5.76
N THR A 106 -1.33 -7.33 5.79
CA THR A 106 -1.84 -8.69 6.03
C THR A 106 -1.43 -9.66 4.93
N SER A 107 -1.47 -9.24 3.66
CA SER A 107 -1.01 -10.07 2.54
C SER A 107 0.49 -10.35 2.61
N ALA A 108 1.31 -9.34 2.92
CA ALA A 108 2.75 -9.47 3.09
C ALA A 108 3.11 -10.42 4.24
N ALA A 109 2.46 -10.28 5.40
CA ALA A 109 2.69 -11.13 6.56
C ALA A 109 2.44 -12.62 6.26
N ARG A 110 1.38 -12.92 5.50
CA ARG A 110 1.08 -14.30 5.07
C ARG A 110 2.12 -14.85 4.09
N GLN A 111 2.61 -14.02 3.18
CA GLN A 111 3.65 -14.41 2.23
C GLN A 111 4.96 -14.71 2.96
N THR A 112 5.40 -13.83 3.88
CA THR A 112 6.59 -14.03 4.69
C THR A 112 6.51 -15.31 5.51
N ALA A 113 5.40 -15.58 6.20
CA ALA A 113 5.23 -16.80 6.98
C ALA A 113 5.38 -18.08 6.13
N ARG A 114 4.81 -18.10 4.92
CA ARG A 114 4.93 -19.24 4.00
C ARG A 114 6.34 -19.43 3.44
N ILE A 115 7.04 -18.32 3.17
CA ILE A 115 8.44 -18.38 2.71
C ILE A 115 9.31 -18.99 3.81
N HIS A 116 9.15 -18.55 5.06
CA HIS A 116 9.90 -19.10 6.18
C HIS A 116 9.62 -20.61 6.34
N GLU A 117 8.36 -21.05 6.26
CA GLU A 117 8.00 -22.47 6.33
C GLU A 117 8.67 -23.31 5.23
N LYS A 118 8.58 -22.87 3.97
CA LYS A 118 9.22 -23.56 2.84
C LYS A 118 10.75 -23.55 2.94
N PHE A 119 11.33 -22.44 3.41
CA PHE A 119 12.76 -22.32 3.61
C PHE A 119 13.26 -23.32 4.67
N PHE A 120 12.61 -23.38 5.84
CA PHE A 120 12.96 -24.36 6.88
C PHE A 120 12.83 -25.80 6.39
N PHE A 121 11.73 -26.12 5.69
CA PHE A 121 11.52 -27.46 5.15
C PHE A 121 12.62 -27.88 4.17
N THR A 122 13.07 -26.95 3.31
CA THR A 122 14.12 -27.19 2.32
C THR A 122 15.49 -27.36 2.98
N VAL A 123 15.83 -26.50 3.95
CA VAL A 123 17.09 -26.58 4.69
C VAL A 123 17.20 -27.91 5.44
N LEU A 124 16.11 -28.40 6.06
CA LEU A 124 16.13 -29.67 6.80
C LEU A 124 16.33 -30.90 5.91
N HIS A 125 16.03 -30.82 4.60
CA HIS A 125 16.22 -31.92 3.64
C HIS A 125 17.59 -31.88 2.93
N GLN A 126 18.47 -30.96 3.31
CA GLN A 126 19.76 -30.79 2.65
C GLN A 126 20.80 -31.81 3.13
N GLU A 127 21.72 -32.21 2.23
CA GLU A 127 22.74 -33.22 2.53
C GLU A 127 23.73 -32.75 3.63
N MET A 128 24.21 -33.67 4.46
CA MET A 128 25.11 -33.34 5.59
C MET A 128 26.43 -32.70 5.17
N ALA A 129 26.92 -33.02 3.96
CA ALA A 129 28.11 -32.40 3.38
C ALA A 129 27.93 -30.88 3.10
N TRP A 130 26.70 -30.42 2.87
CA TRP A 130 26.44 -29.00 2.64
C TRP A 130 26.52 -28.18 3.93
N PHE A 131 26.08 -28.76 5.04
CA PHE A 131 26.16 -28.13 6.37
C PHE A 131 27.60 -27.91 6.83
N ASP A 132 28.52 -28.79 6.46
CA ASP A 132 29.95 -28.67 6.82
C ASP A 132 30.65 -27.54 6.04
N THR A 133 30.17 -27.24 4.83
CA THR A 133 30.71 -26.15 4.00
C THR A 133 30.08 -24.78 4.25
N SER A 134 28.91 -24.73 4.90
CA SER A 134 28.16 -23.50 5.14
C SER A 134 28.35 -22.99 6.57
N GLN A 135 28.96 -21.81 6.72
CA GLN A 135 29.20 -21.23 8.04
C GLN A 135 27.87 -20.85 8.71
N ILE A 136 27.52 -21.53 9.81
CA ILE A 136 26.22 -21.44 10.52
C ILE A 136 25.83 -20.00 10.88
N GLY A 137 26.81 -19.13 11.16
CA GLY A 137 26.59 -17.71 11.44
C GLY A 137 25.98 -16.92 10.27
N THR A 138 26.29 -17.31 9.03
CA THR A 138 25.67 -16.71 7.83
C THR A 138 24.27 -17.26 7.54
N LEU A 139 23.92 -18.45 8.06
CA LEU A 139 22.60 -19.03 7.85
C LEU A 139 21.54 -18.36 8.75
N ASN A 140 21.90 -18.09 10.01
CA ASN A 140 21.01 -17.43 10.97
C ASN A 140 20.70 -15.98 10.59
N THR A 141 21.65 -15.26 9.98
CA THR A 141 21.39 -13.91 9.46
C THR A 141 20.45 -13.95 8.27
N ARG A 142 20.66 -14.88 7.32
CA ARG A 142 19.78 -15.08 6.15
C ARG A 142 18.36 -15.53 6.48
N LEU A 143 18.13 -16.09 7.67
CA LEU A 143 16.81 -16.49 8.16
C LEU A 143 15.98 -15.33 8.73
N THR A 144 16.65 -14.26 9.15
CA THR A 144 16.03 -13.13 9.86
C THR A 144 15.97 -11.87 8.99
N GLU A 145 16.89 -11.75 8.03
CA GLU A 145 16.93 -10.69 7.02
C GLU A 145 16.03 -10.99 5.82
#